data_AF-A0A258HBP1-F1
#
_entry.id   AF-A0A258HBP1-F1
#
_cell.length_a   1.000
_cell.length_b   1.000
_cell.length_c   1.000
_cell.angle_alpha   90.00
_cell.angle_beta   90.00
_cell.angle_gamma   90.00
#
_symmetry.space_group_name_H-M   'P 1'
#
loop_
_entity.id
_entity.type
_entity.pdbx_description
1 polymer ?
#
loop_
_entity_poly.entity_id
_entity_poly.type
_entity_poly.pdbx_seq_one_letter_code
_entity_poly.pdbx_strand_id
1 'polypeptide(L)'
;VFSSVDAMRHWRPDARPVPADAVRVALAAASEHTDRVVIDARSSETLLVLPRPAVWAIAQGAPWVPAADDPAVLEAVARPAAQHPEIWAVSLLAGDPLGRGESAEVVVRLGVEPSVPPERLREVVAALSAAWAQDATVAERIDSLSVQPVAGPRPSAEPA
;
A
#
# COMPACT_ATOMS: atom_id res chain seq x y z
N VAL A 1 18.58 4.78 -5.25
CA VAL A 1 19.08 5.06 -6.63
C VAL A 1 18.66 6.46 -7.05
N PHE A 2 19.14 6.95 -8.19
CA PHE A 2 18.78 8.29 -8.70
C PHE A 2 18.32 8.18 -10.15
N SER A 3 17.29 8.95 -10.50
CA SER A 3 16.72 9.04 -11.84
C SER A 3 17.60 9.86 -12.79
N SER A 4 18.41 10.77 -12.24
CA SER A 4 19.29 11.66 -13.00
C SER A 4 20.60 11.97 -12.27
N VAL A 5 21.60 12.42 -13.04
CA VAL A 5 22.88 12.91 -12.50
C VAL A 5 22.66 14.14 -11.64
N ASP A 6 21.71 15.01 -12.01
CA ASP A 6 21.41 16.23 -11.26
C ASP A 6 20.81 15.93 -9.89
N ALA A 7 19.85 15.00 -9.82
CA ALA A 7 19.30 14.52 -8.54
C ALA A 7 20.39 13.90 -7.65
N MET A 8 21.29 13.11 -8.24
CA MET A 8 22.42 12.52 -7.50
C MET A 8 23.41 13.58 -6.98
N ARG A 9 23.75 14.58 -7.80
CA ARG A 9 24.64 15.69 -7.40
C ARG A 9 24.01 16.58 -6.34
N HIS A 10 22.70 16.78 -6.40
CA HIS A 10 21.96 17.48 -5.35
C HIS A 10 22.05 16.75 -4.01
N TRP A 11 21.97 15.42 -4.03
CA TRP A 11 22.16 14.60 -2.84
C TRP A 11 23.62 14.64 -2.32
N ARG A 12 24.61 14.50 -3.23
CA ARG A 12 26.04 14.56 -2.92
C ARG A 12 26.85 15.12 -4.10
N PRO A 13 27.45 16.32 -3.99
CA PRO A 13 28.11 17.00 -5.11
C PRO A 13 29.29 16.26 -5.75
N ASP A 14 30.06 15.49 -4.97
CA ASP A 14 31.23 14.72 -5.41
C ASP A 14 30.87 13.28 -5.87
N ALA A 15 29.59 12.93 -5.91
CA ALA A 15 29.14 11.64 -6.38
C ALA A 15 29.50 11.40 -7.86
N ARG A 16 30.01 10.21 -8.16
CA ARG A 16 30.31 9.75 -9.53
C ARG A 16 29.17 8.86 -10.02
N PRO A 17 28.46 9.23 -11.10
CA PRO A 17 27.31 8.48 -11.56
C PRO A 17 27.74 7.16 -12.19
N VAL A 18 27.03 6.09 -11.85
CA VAL A 18 27.16 4.79 -12.49
C VAL A 18 25.78 4.44 -13.06
N PRO A 19 25.66 4.23 -14.39
CA PRO A 19 24.41 3.79 -14.97
C PRO A 19 23.96 2.46 -14.35
N ALA A 20 22.73 2.45 -13.85
CA ALA A 20 22.11 1.26 -13.29
C ALA A 20 20.84 0.96 -14.07
N ASP A 21 20.73 -0.29 -14.54
CA ASP A 21 19.50 -0.79 -15.14
C ASP A 21 18.45 -1.06 -14.06
N ALA A 22 17.19 -0.68 -14.30
CA ALA A 22 16.13 -0.78 -13.29
C ALA A 22 15.87 -2.22 -12.83
N VAL A 23 15.96 -3.19 -13.75
CA VAL A 23 15.80 -4.62 -13.41
C VAL A 23 16.97 -5.07 -12.55
N ARG A 24 18.21 -4.65 -12.85
CA ARG A 24 19.37 -4.95 -12.01
C ARG A 24 19.25 -4.35 -10.60
N VAL A 25 18.76 -3.12 -10.49
CA VAL A 25 18.49 -2.48 -9.19
C VAL A 25 17.49 -3.30 -8.39
N ALA A 26 16.39 -3.71 -9.03
CA ALA A 26 15.35 -4.50 -8.39
C ALA A 26 15.82 -5.89 -7.99
N LEU A 27 16.58 -6.57 -8.84
CA LEU A 27 17.19 -7.87 -8.53
C LEU A 27 18.17 -7.77 -7.35
N ALA A 28 19.01 -6.74 -7.32
CA ALA A 28 19.91 -6.49 -6.20
C ALA A 28 19.13 -6.29 -4.89
N ALA A 29 18.13 -5.39 -4.92
CA ALA A 29 17.27 -5.12 -3.76
C ALA A 29 16.58 -6.40 -3.24
N ALA A 30 15.97 -7.19 -4.13
CA ALA A 30 15.32 -8.44 -3.78
C ALA A 30 16.29 -9.48 -3.21
N SER A 31 17.51 -9.57 -3.75
CA SER A 31 18.54 -10.52 -3.28
C SER A 31 19.14 -10.15 -1.92
N GLU A 32 19.16 -8.87 -1.59
CA GLU A 32 19.72 -8.34 -0.33
C GLU A 32 18.66 -8.22 0.77
N HIS A 33 17.46 -8.77 0.56
CA HIS A 33 16.29 -8.59 1.44
C HIS A 33 15.99 -7.10 1.73
N THR A 34 16.31 -6.24 0.78
CA THR A 34 15.94 -4.82 0.82
C THR A 34 14.66 -4.65 0.04
N ASP A 35 13.55 -4.74 0.77
CA ASP A 35 12.21 -4.81 0.20
C ASP A 35 11.69 -3.48 -0.39
N ARG A 36 12.50 -2.41 -0.38
CA ARG A 36 12.09 -1.10 -0.94
C ARG A 36 13.22 -0.45 -1.71
N VAL A 37 12.86 0.27 -2.77
CA VAL A 37 13.82 1.08 -3.54
C VAL A 37 13.42 2.54 -3.45
N VAL A 38 14.31 3.36 -2.87
CA VAL A 38 14.16 4.82 -2.84
C VAL A 38 14.83 5.43 -4.07
N ILE A 39 14.10 6.24 -4.81
CA ILE A 39 14.52 7.00 -5.98
C ILE A 39 14.59 8.48 -5.58
N ASP A 40 15.67 9.17 -6.00
CA ASP A 40 15.87 10.60 -5.79
C ASP A 40 15.73 11.06 -4.33
N ALA A 41 16.42 10.34 -3.45
CA ALA A 41 16.48 10.69 -2.04
C ALA A 41 16.82 12.18 -1.85
N ARG A 42 16.05 12.86 -1.00
CA ARG A 42 16.13 14.31 -0.68
C ARG A 42 15.57 15.27 -1.74
N SER A 43 15.07 14.78 -2.88
CA SER A 43 14.30 15.60 -3.82
C SER A 43 12.88 15.80 -3.31
N SER A 44 12.39 17.04 -3.20
CA SER A 44 10.97 17.28 -2.87
C SER A 44 10.02 17.02 -4.04
N GLU A 45 10.55 17.02 -5.26
CA GLU A 45 9.77 16.92 -6.50
C GLU A 45 9.73 15.50 -7.05
N THR A 46 10.82 14.75 -6.92
CA THR A 46 11.00 13.45 -7.59
C THR A 46 11.26 12.28 -6.65
N LEU A 47 11.24 12.51 -5.32
CA LEU A 47 11.32 11.43 -4.35
C LEU A 47 10.19 10.42 -4.58
N LEU A 48 10.57 9.16 -4.75
CA LEU A 48 9.65 8.04 -4.88
C LEU A 48 10.21 6.82 -4.12
N VAL A 49 9.34 6.14 -3.38
CA VAL A 49 9.64 4.92 -2.64
C VAL A 49 8.83 3.79 -3.27
N LEU A 50 9.52 2.90 -3.97
CA LEU A 50 8.89 1.70 -4.54
C LEU A 50 8.67 0.66 -3.42
N PRO A 51 7.44 0.18 -3.22
CA PRO A 51 7.17 -0.89 -2.27
C PRO A 51 7.66 -2.24 -2.81
N ARG A 52 7.77 -3.23 -1.94
CA ARG A 52 8.26 -4.58 -2.25
C ARG A 52 7.55 -5.23 -3.44
N PRO A 53 6.21 -5.18 -3.56
CA PRO A 53 5.54 -5.83 -4.68
C PRO A 53 5.92 -5.20 -6.02
N ALA A 54 6.17 -3.88 -6.05
CA ALA A 54 6.64 -3.19 -7.24
C ALA A 54 8.09 -3.57 -7.58
N VAL A 55 8.98 -3.60 -6.58
CA VAL A 55 10.38 -4.00 -6.76
C VAL A 55 10.45 -5.43 -7.31
N TRP A 56 9.68 -6.36 -6.75
CA TRP A 56 9.66 -7.74 -7.19
C TRP A 56 9.09 -7.91 -8.60
N ALA A 57 8.04 -7.16 -8.94
CA ALA A 57 7.50 -7.17 -10.29
C ALA A 57 8.52 -6.66 -11.31
N ILE A 58 9.26 -5.59 -11.00
CA ILE A 58 10.35 -5.07 -11.85
C ILE A 58 11.45 -6.13 -12.02
N ALA A 59 11.87 -6.78 -10.93
CA ALA A 59 12.87 -7.84 -10.98
C ALA A 59 12.45 -9.03 -11.86
N GLN A 60 11.15 -9.36 -11.89
CA GLN A 60 10.58 -10.45 -12.67
C GLN A 60 10.16 -10.04 -14.09
N GLY A 61 10.21 -8.74 -14.42
CA GLY A 61 9.66 -8.22 -15.68
C GLY A 61 8.13 -8.37 -15.78
N ALA A 62 7.44 -8.42 -14.64
CA ALA A 62 5.99 -8.58 -14.56
C ALA A 62 5.29 -7.21 -14.44
N PRO A 63 4.02 -7.10 -14.88
CA PRO A 63 3.21 -5.92 -14.60
C PRO A 63 2.93 -5.81 -13.10
N TRP A 64 2.84 -4.57 -12.62
CA TRP A 64 2.47 -4.26 -11.24
C TRP A 64 1.30 -3.28 -11.21
N VAL A 65 0.41 -3.50 -10.25
CA VAL A 65 -0.74 -2.63 -9.95
C VAL A 65 -0.63 -2.23 -8.48
N PRO A 66 -0.76 -0.93 -8.14
CA PRO A 66 -0.83 -0.49 -6.75
C PRO A 66 -1.96 -1.21 -6.01
N ALA A 67 -1.73 -1.60 -4.76
CA ALA A 67 -2.68 -2.41 -4.01
C ALA A 67 -4.06 -1.74 -3.80
N ALA A 68 -4.08 -0.41 -3.73
CA ALA A 68 -5.33 0.36 -3.65
C ALA A 68 -6.20 0.24 -4.92
N ASP A 69 -5.59 -0.06 -6.07
CA ASP A 69 -6.23 -0.18 -7.38
C ASP A 69 -6.44 -1.63 -7.81
N ASP A 70 -5.96 -2.61 -7.03
CA ASP A 70 -6.03 -4.05 -7.37
C ASP A 70 -7.34 -4.68 -6.86
N PRO A 71 -8.24 -5.14 -7.75
CA PRO A 71 -9.52 -5.75 -7.35
C PRO A 71 -9.36 -7.01 -6.50
N ALA A 72 -8.29 -7.79 -6.71
CA ALA A 72 -8.02 -8.99 -5.92
C ALA A 72 -7.67 -8.65 -4.47
N VAL A 73 -6.99 -7.52 -4.26
CA VAL A 73 -6.70 -6.99 -2.93
C VAL A 73 -7.99 -6.50 -2.27
N LEU A 74 -8.85 -5.77 -2.99
CA LEU A 74 -10.15 -5.35 -2.46
C LEU A 74 -11.00 -6.55 -2.02
N GLU A 75 -11.07 -7.59 -2.85
CA GLU A 75 -11.80 -8.82 -2.51
C GLU A 75 -11.21 -9.50 -1.26
N ALA A 76 -9.88 -9.63 -1.19
CA ALA A 76 -9.19 -10.22 -0.05
C ALA A 76 -9.44 -9.45 1.26
N VAL A 77 -9.46 -8.13 1.20
CA VAL A 77 -9.74 -7.26 2.35
C VAL A 77 -11.23 -7.31 2.74
N ALA A 78 -12.14 -7.34 1.75
CA ALA A 78 -13.58 -7.32 1.98
C ALA A 78 -14.14 -8.65 2.48
N ARG A 79 -13.55 -9.78 2.10
CA ARG A 79 -14.01 -11.13 2.47
C ARG A 79 -14.16 -11.34 3.99
N PRO A 80 -13.16 -11.06 4.84
CA PRO A 80 -13.33 -11.17 6.29
C PRO A 80 -14.29 -10.11 6.84
N ALA A 81 -14.34 -8.92 6.24
CA ALA A 81 -15.28 -7.87 6.66
C ALA A 81 -16.75 -8.26 6.47
N ALA A 82 -17.07 -9.09 5.48
CA ALA A 82 -18.42 -9.62 5.28
C ALA A 82 -18.92 -10.51 6.44
N GLN A 83 -18.04 -10.97 7.33
CA GLN A 83 -18.39 -11.74 8.52
C GLN A 83 -18.82 -10.85 9.72
N HIS A 84 -18.70 -9.54 9.57
CA HIS A 84 -19.00 -8.54 10.60
C HIS A 84 -20.22 -7.70 10.20
N PRO A 85 -21.41 -7.94 10.79
CA PRO A 85 -22.63 -7.20 10.46
C PRO A 85 -22.54 -5.68 10.65
N GLU A 86 -21.62 -5.23 11.51
CA GLU A 86 -21.34 -3.83 11.81
C GLU A 86 -20.74 -3.07 10.62
N ILE A 87 -20.10 -3.79 9.70
CA ILE A 87 -19.46 -3.25 8.50
C ILE A 87 -20.42 -3.39 7.33
N TRP A 88 -20.76 -2.29 6.69
CA TRP A 88 -21.65 -2.27 5.53
C TRP A 88 -20.95 -1.94 4.22
N ALA A 89 -19.71 -1.43 4.26
CA ALA A 89 -18.89 -1.22 3.07
C ALA A 89 -17.40 -1.34 3.37
N VAL A 90 -16.63 -1.71 2.35
CA VAL A 90 -15.17 -1.70 2.35
C VAL A 90 -14.69 -1.01 1.07
N SER A 91 -13.73 -0.11 1.19
CA SER A 91 -13.05 0.49 0.04
C SER A 91 -11.57 0.69 0.35
N LEU A 92 -10.73 0.58 -0.67
CA LEU A 92 -9.31 0.87 -0.57
C LEU A 92 -9.01 2.25 -1.14
N LEU A 93 -8.07 2.96 -0.51
CA LEU A 93 -7.55 4.23 -0.99
C LEU A 93 -6.04 4.23 -0.96
N ALA A 94 -5.42 4.97 -1.88
CA ALA A 94 -4.00 5.30 -1.80
C ALA A 94 -3.75 6.21 -0.59
N GLY A 95 -3.09 5.68 0.44
CA GLY A 95 -2.69 6.45 1.63
C GLY A 95 -1.41 7.26 1.42
N ASP A 96 -0.63 6.90 0.41
CA ASP A 96 0.55 7.63 -0.05
C ASP A 96 0.52 7.79 -1.58
N PRO A 97 -0.36 8.66 -2.12
CA PRO A 97 -0.59 8.78 -3.56
C PRO A 97 0.63 9.31 -4.33
N LEU A 98 1.57 9.96 -3.64
CA LEU A 98 2.82 10.43 -4.23
C LEU A 98 3.97 9.42 -4.04
N GLY A 99 3.75 8.34 -3.28
CA GLY A 99 4.75 7.31 -3.00
C GLY A 99 5.98 7.84 -2.27
N ARG A 100 5.82 8.78 -1.33
CA ARG A 100 6.96 9.38 -0.60
C ARG A 100 7.48 8.52 0.56
N GLY A 101 6.73 7.48 0.95
CA GLY A 101 7.02 6.63 2.10
C GLY A 101 6.68 7.27 3.45
N GLU A 102 5.85 8.32 3.47
CA GLU A 102 5.50 9.06 4.70
C GLU A 102 4.27 8.50 5.42
N SER A 103 3.43 7.74 4.70
CA SER A 103 2.16 7.18 5.17
C SER A 103 2.06 5.69 4.81
N ALA A 104 1.03 5.01 5.34
CA ALA A 104 0.66 3.69 4.85
C ALA A 104 0.28 3.78 3.36
N GLU A 105 0.70 2.83 2.54
CA GLU A 105 0.38 2.87 1.10
C GLU A 105 -1.12 2.65 0.84
N VAL A 106 -1.78 1.85 1.68
CA VAL A 106 -3.22 1.58 1.61
C VAL A 106 -3.94 2.09 2.85
N VAL A 107 -5.07 2.76 2.65
CA VAL A 107 -6.06 3.03 3.69
C VAL A 107 -7.27 2.16 3.43
N VAL A 108 -7.54 1.20 4.32
CA VAL A 108 -8.76 0.41 4.31
C VAL A 108 -9.86 1.22 5.00
N ARG A 109 -10.81 1.73 4.21
CA ARG A 109 -12.00 2.38 4.75
C ARG A 109 -13.09 1.36 5.03
N LEU A 110 -13.59 1.38 6.26
CA LEU A 110 -14.69 0.53 6.72
C LEU A 110 -15.91 1.42 6.97
N GLY A 111 -16.95 1.26 6.15
CA GLY A 111 -18.24 1.86 6.42
C GLY A 111 -18.89 1.14 7.59
N VAL A 112 -19.11 1.85 8.70
CA VAL A 112 -19.66 1.28 9.93
C VAL A 112 -20.96 1.98 10.33
N GLU A 113 -21.87 1.24 10.96
CA GLU A 113 -23.11 1.85 11.48
C GLU A 113 -22.79 2.82 12.63
N PRO A 114 -23.47 3.98 12.73
CA PRO A 114 -23.20 4.97 13.78
C PRO A 114 -23.52 4.48 15.21
N SER A 115 -24.34 3.44 15.32
CA SER A 115 -24.75 2.81 16.58
C SER A 115 -23.68 1.89 17.18
N VAL A 116 -22.61 1.57 16.43
CA VAL A 116 -21.58 0.62 16.87
C VAL A 116 -20.74 1.24 17.99
N PRO A 117 -20.67 0.62 19.18
CA PRO A 117 -19.84 1.10 20.28
C PRO A 117 -18.34 1.09 19.92
N PRO A 118 -17.54 2.05 20.42
CA PRO A 118 -16.10 2.10 20.16
C PRO A 118 -15.35 0.82 20.53
N GLU A 119 -15.74 0.15 21.60
CA GLU A 119 -15.14 -1.10 22.08
C GLU A 119 -15.37 -2.22 21.06
N ARG A 120 -16.60 -2.32 20.56
CA ARG A 120 -16.96 -3.29 19.53
C ARG A 120 -16.21 -3.02 18.23
N LEU A 121 -16.09 -1.76 17.84
CA LEU A 121 -15.32 -1.37 16.66
C LEU A 121 -13.84 -1.77 16.77
N ARG A 122 -13.23 -1.59 17.95
CA ARG A 122 -11.84 -2.04 18.19
C ARG A 122 -11.70 -3.55 18.07
N GLU A 123 -12.64 -4.33 18.60
CA GLU A 123 -12.64 -5.79 18.45
C GLU A 123 -12.73 -6.22 16.98
N VAL A 124 -13.62 -5.60 16.21
CA VAL A 124 -13.79 -5.88 14.78
C VAL A 124 -12.51 -5.53 14.02
N VAL A 125 -11.94 -4.35 14.23
CA VAL A 125 -10.69 -3.95 13.57
C VAL A 125 -9.53 -4.90 13.94
N ALA A 126 -9.45 -5.34 15.18
CA ALA A 126 -8.43 -6.31 15.61
C ALA A 126 -8.62 -7.68 14.92
N ALA A 127 -9.85 -8.18 14.84
CA ALA A 127 -10.17 -9.42 14.14
C ALA A 127 -9.83 -9.34 12.65
N LEU A 128 -10.17 -8.23 11.98
CA LEU A 128 -9.82 -7.99 10.59
C LEU A 128 -8.32 -7.93 10.37
N SER A 129 -7.60 -7.22 11.23
CA SER A 129 -6.14 -7.11 11.15
C SER A 129 -5.48 -8.49 11.27
N ALA A 130 -6.00 -9.35 12.15
CA ALA A 130 -5.52 -10.73 12.31
C ALA A 130 -5.87 -11.63 11.11
N ALA A 131 -7.02 -11.40 10.46
CA ALA A 131 -7.40 -12.13 9.25
C ALA A 131 -6.53 -11.72 8.06
N TRP A 132 -6.31 -10.42 7.84
CA TRP A 132 -5.48 -9.93 6.75
C TRP A 132 -4.01 -10.34 6.90
N ALA A 133 -3.49 -10.41 8.13
CA ALA A 133 -2.13 -10.90 8.38
C ALA A 133 -1.92 -12.36 7.97
N GLN A 134 -3.00 -13.14 7.80
CA GLN A 134 -2.97 -14.54 7.37
C GLN A 134 -3.40 -14.72 5.91
N ASP A 135 -3.87 -13.67 5.24
CA ASP A 135 -4.28 -13.72 3.84
C ASP A 135 -3.05 -13.51 2.94
N ALA A 136 -2.74 -14.52 2.13
CA ALA A 136 -1.56 -14.50 1.25
C ALA A 136 -1.60 -13.35 0.24
N THR A 137 -2.78 -13.01 -0.30
CA THR A 137 -2.92 -11.89 -1.25
C THR A 137 -2.61 -10.57 -0.57
N VAL A 138 -3.12 -10.35 0.64
CA VAL A 138 -2.81 -9.13 1.41
C VAL A 138 -1.31 -9.08 1.73
N ALA A 139 -0.74 -10.15 2.27
CA ALA A 139 0.67 -10.21 2.65
C ALA A 139 1.62 -10.02 1.44
N GLU A 140 1.27 -10.58 0.28
CA GLU A 140 2.09 -10.46 -0.93
C GLU A 140 1.98 -9.08 -1.58
N ARG A 141 0.80 -8.45 -1.53
CA ARG A 141 0.49 -7.23 -2.30
C ARG A 141 0.52 -5.93 -1.49
N ILE A 142 0.46 -5.99 -0.16
CA ILE A 142 0.48 -4.82 0.72
C ILE A 142 1.66 -4.92 1.70
N ASP A 143 2.53 -3.91 1.69
CA ASP A 143 3.57 -3.71 2.69
C ASP A 143 3.11 -2.87 3.89
N SER A 144 2.21 -1.91 3.68
CA SER A 144 1.67 -1.12 4.78
C SER A 144 0.20 -0.73 4.57
N LEU A 145 -0.61 -1.00 5.58
CA LEU A 145 -2.00 -0.57 5.62
C LEU A 145 -2.33 0.21 6.89
N SER A 146 -3.34 1.05 6.78
CA SER A 146 -4.02 1.67 7.91
C SER A 146 -5.52 1.44 7.78
N VAL A 147 -6.24 1.49 8.91
CA VAL A 147 -7.69 1.28 8.93
C VAL A 147 -8.37 2.58 9.33
N GLN A 148 -9.36 2.98 8.53
CA GLN A 148 -10.17 4.17 8.76
C GLN A 148 -11.65 3.79 8.84
N PRO A 149 -12.22 3.68 10.05
CA PRO A 149 -13.67 3.58 10.21
C PRO A 149 -14.35 4.88 9.78
N VAL A 150 -15.41 4.76 8.98
CA VAL A 150 -16.25 5.88 8.54
C VAL A 150 -17.67 5.60 9.00
N ALA A 151 -18.13 6.34 10.01
CA ALA A 151 -19.49 6.25 10.50
C ALA A 151 -20.45 6.88 9.48
N GLY A 152 -21.42 6.09 9.03
CA GLY A 152 -22.45 6.56 8.09
C GLY A 152 -23.65 5.62 8.07
N PRO A 153 -24.84 6.13 7.72
CA PRO A 153 -26.00 5.25 7.55
C PRO A 153 -25.71 4.25 6.42
N ARG A 154 -26.09 2.98 6.62
CA ARG A 154 -26.07 1.99 5.55
C ARG A 154 -26.94 2.54 4.41
N PRO A 155 -26.41 2.64 3.17
CA PRO A 155 -27.22 3.11 2.06
C PRO A 155 -28.45 2.20 1.92
N SER A 156 -29.63 2.81 1.87
CA SER A 156 -30.86 2.08 1.52
C SER A 156 -30.64 1.40 0.18
N ALA A 157 -30.88 0.09 0.10
CA ALA A 157 -30.91 -0.63 -1.16
C ALA A 157 -31.99 0.02 -2.03
N GLU A 158 -31.59 0.90 -2.94
CA GLU A 158 -32.51 1.51 -3.89
C GLU A 158 -33.01 0.39 -4.82
N PRO A 159 -34.34 0.22 -4.99
CA PRO A 159 -34.84 -0.76 -5.92
C PRO A 159 -34.44 -0.35 -7.34
N ALA A 160 -33.89 -1.31 -8.09
CA ALA A 160 -33.50 -1.19 -9.49
C ALA A 160 -34.68 -0.79 -10.41
#